data_AF-A0A811SBP6-F1
#
_entry.id   AF-A0A811SBP6-F1
#
_cell.length_a   1.000
_cell.length_b   1.000
_cell.length_c   1.000
_cell.angle_alpha   90.00
_cell.angle_beta   90.00
_cell.angle_gamma   90.00
#
_symmetry.space_group_name_H-M   'P 1'
#
loop_
_entity.id
_entity.type
_entity.pdbx_description
1 polymer ?
#
loop_
_entity_poly.entity_id
_entity_poly.type
_entity_poly.pdbx_seq_one_letter_code
_entity_poly.pdbx_strand_id
1 'polypeptide(L)'
;MWKFLPAAVMFYISIFTNSELLLHANVDTFIVFRSAVPIFVAIGETLYLHQSWPSLKTWLSLSTILGGSVIYVFTDNQFTVTAYTWAVAYLASMSIDFVYIKHVVTTIGLNTWGLVLYNNLEALMLFPLELLVMGEFDQMKVDSSKVSNWLSLFDVVLPVALSCLFGLSISFFGFSCRRAISATGFTVLGIVNKLLTVVINLLIWDKHASFVGTIGILICMSGGVLYQQSTTKPKPPKVEPKEENDEEQWKLLQMQAVQESNSTQK
;
A
#
# COMPACT_ATOMS: atom_id res chain seq x y z
N MET A 1 -7.93 -11.96 -17.38
CA MET A 1 -6.58 -12.54 -17.45
C MET A 1 -5.64 -11.68 -18.29
N TRP A 2 -5.66 -11.67 -19.63
CA TRP A 2 -4.64 -10.94 -20.41
C TRP A 2 -4.47 -9.43 -20.12
N LYS A 3 -5.53 -8.74 -19.68
CA LYS A 3 -5.46 -7.32 -19.26
C LYS A 3 -4.83 -7.10 -17.88
N PHE A 4 -4.77 -8.15 -17.06
CA PHE A 4 -4.25 -8.13 -15.69
C PHE A 4 -2.83 -8.66 -15.61
N LEU A 5 -2.45 -9.57 -16.52
CA LEU A 5 -1.11 -10.18 -16.61
C LEU A 5 0.05 -9.17 -16.57
N PRO A 6 0.00 -7.99 -17.24
CA PRO A 6 1.08 -7.00 -17.10
C PRO A 6 1.21 -6.47 -15.66
N ALA A 7 0.11 -6.38 -14.90
CA ALA A 7 0.15 -5.98 -13.50
C ALA A 7 0.86 -7.01 -12.64
N ALA A 8 0.58 -8.30 -12.86
CA ALA A 8 1.26 -9.39 -12.16
C ALA A 8 2.76 -9.43 -12.48
N VAL A 9 3.15 -9.19 -13.74
CA VAL A 9 4.56 -9.10 -14.13
C VAL A 9 5.26 -7.91 -13.48
N MET A 10 4.62 -6.73 -13.45
CA MET A 10 5.18 -5.55 -12.78
C MET A 10 5.32 -5.75 -11.26
N PHE A 11 4.32 -6.39 -10.64
CA PHE A 11 4.36 -6.76 -9.24
C PHE A 11 5.50 -7.73 -8.95
N TYR A 12 5.70 -8.73 -9.83
CA TYR A 12 6.82 -9.68 -9.74
C TYR A 12 8.18 -8.99 -9.84
N ILE A 13 8.39 -8.13 -10.84
CA ILE A 13 9.64 -7.35 -10.98
C ILE A 13 9.90 -6.51 -9.73
N SER A 14 8.84 -5.96 -9.14
CA SER A 14 8.92 -5.17 -7.90
C SER A 14 9.31 -6.01 -6.69
N ILE A 15 8.81 -7.24 -6.57
CA ILE A 15 9.23 -8.20 -5.53
C ILE A 15 10.69 -8.62 -5.75
N PHE A 16 11.05 -8.99 -6.99
CA PHE A 16 12.40 -9.44 -7.32
C PHE A 16 13.45 -8.37 -6.98
N THR A 17 13.25 -7.15 -7.48
CA THR A 17 14.13 -6.00 -7.16
C THR A 17 14.14 -5.67 -5.67
N ASN A 18 13.05 -5.95 -4.94
CA ASN A 18 13.02 -5.80 -3.49
C ASN A 18 13.89 -6.82 -2.76
N SER A 19 13.81 -8.09 -3.15
CA SER A 19 14.61 -9.17 -2.56
C SER A 19 16.10 -8.96 -2.80
N GLU A 20 16.50 -8.63 -4.03
CA GLU A 20 17.89 -8.32 -4.39
C GLU A 20 18.44 -7.12 -3.60
N LEU A 21 17.63 -6.07 -3.42
CA LEU A 21 18.02 -4.93 -2.58
C LEU A 21 18.27 -5.35 -1.13
N LEU A 22 17.38 -6.16 -0.54
CA LEU A 22 17.53 -6.62 0.85
C LEU A 22 18.70 -7.59 1.05
N LEU A 23 19.12 -8.29 0.00
CA LEU A 23 20.29 -9.17 0.03
C LEU A 23 21.59 -8.37 0.15
N HIS A 24 21.62 -7.15 -0.40
CA HIS A 24 22.82 -6.31 -0.47
C HIS A 24 22.79 -5.07 0.45
N ALA A 25 21.64 -4.71 1.01
CA ALA A 25 21.45 -3.51 1.84
C ALA A 25 20.84 -3.85 3.21
N ASN A 26 21.03 -2.96 4.18
CA ASN A 26 20.31 -3.05 5.45
C ASN A 26 18.84 -2.62 5.30
N VAL A 27 18.03 -2.94 6.32
CA VAL A 27 16.60 -2.62 6.35
C VAL A 27 16.36 -1.11 6.30
N ASP A 28 17.24 -0.32 6.90
CA ASP A 28 17.15 1.13 6.98
C ASP A 28 17.33 1.81 5.59
N THR A 29 18.32 1.38 4.81
CA THR A 29 18.52 1.85 3.42
C THR A 29 17.31 1.48 2.55
N PHE A 30 16.75 0.28 2.72
CA PHE A 30 15.51 -0.09 2.06
C PHE A 30 14.33 0.84 2.41
N ILE A 31 14.16 1.20 3.68
CA ILE A 31 13.11 2.12 4.12
C ILE A 31 13.27 3.49 3.48
N VAL A 32 14.51 3.97 3.36
CA VAL A 32 14.84 5.28 2.81
C VAL A 32 14.54 5.39 1.32
N PHE A 33 14.92 4.40 0.53
CA PHE A 33 14.56 4.36 -0.89
C PHE A 33 13.06 4.22 -1.10
N ARG A 34 12.39 3.39 -0.28
CA ARG A 34 10.92 3.30 -0.33
C ARG A 34 10.25 4.63 0.02
N SER A 35 10.84 5.40 0.94
CA SER A 35 10.33 6.71 1.33
C SER A 35 10.40 7.73 0.19
N ALA A 36 11.28 7.53 -0.81
CA ALA A 36 11.32 8.36 -2.01
C ALA A 36 10.21 8.02 -3.03
N VAL A 37 9.65 6.80 -3.03
CA VAL A 37 8.64 6.35 -4.01
C VAL A 37 7.43 7.30 -4.18
N PRO A 38 6.83 7.89 -3.12
CA PRO A 38 5.63 8.72 -3.26
C PRO A 38 5.79 9.91 -4.20
N ILE A 39 6.98 10.54 -4.28
CA ILE A 39 7.16 11.71 -5.16
C ILE A 39 7.09 11.30 -6.63
N PHE A 40 7.67 10.15 -6.98
CA PHE A 40 7.62 9.59 -8.32
C PHE A 40 6.22 9.09 -8.66
N VAL A 41 5.53 8.47 -7.70
CA VAL A 41 4.14 8.03 -7.88
C VAL A 41 3.20 9.23 -8.04
N ALA A 42 3.41 10.34 -7.32
CA ALA A 42 2.61 11.56 -7.52
C ALA A 42 2.76 12.13 -8.93
N ILE A 43 3.99 12.18 -9.44
CA ILE A 43 4.26 12.59 -10.81
C ILE A 43 3.60 11.60 -11.80
N GLY A 44 3.75 10.30 -11.57
CA GLY A 44 3.15 9.25 -12.39
C GLY A 44 1.62 9.28 -12.40
N GLU A 45 0.96 9.55 -11.27
CA GLU A 45 -0.49 9.73 -11.21
C GLU A 45 -0.94 10.94 -12.02
N THR A 46 -0.20 12.06 -11.96
CA THR A 46 -0.55 13.24 -12.76
C THR A 46 -0.35 13.01 -14.25
N LEU A 47 0.77 12.37 -14.66
CA LEU A 47 1.10 12.17 -16.06
C LEU A 47 0.31 11.03 -16.72
N TYR A 48 0.21 9.88 -16.06
CA TYR A 48 -0.36 8.66 -16.64
C TYR A 48 -1.85 8.47 -16.32
N LEU A 49 -2.29 8.83 -15.10
CA LEU A 49 -3.70 8.75 -14.68
C LEU A 49 -4.46 10.05 -14.93
N HIS A 50 -3.81 11.08 -15.49
CA HIS A 50 -4.38 12.41 -15.78
C HIS A 50 -5.09 13.05 -14.58
N GLN A 51 -4.61 12.78 -13.36
CA GLN A 51 -5.09 13.42 -12.14
C GLN A 51 -4.59 14.86 -12.05
N SER A 52 -5.32 15.72 -11.33
CA SER A 52 -4.88 17.08 -11.03
C SER A 52 -3.54 17.10 -10.28
N TRP A 53 -2.70 18.10 -10.55
CA TRP A 53 -1.45 18.29 -9.80
C TRP A 53 -1.69 18.39 -8.28
N PRO A 54 -0.80 17.81 -7.45
CA PRO A 54 -0.88 17.94 -6.00
C PRO A 54 -0.87 19.39 -5.54
N SER A 55 -1.53 19.66 -4.41
CA SER A 55 -1.47 20.99 -3.78
C SER A 55 -0.04 21.31 -3.34
N LEU A 56 0.28 22.61 -3.20
CA LEU A 56 1.60 23.04 -2.73
C LEU A 56 1.96 22.44 -1.35
N LYS A 57 0.97 22.28 -0.47
CA LYS A 57 1.14 21.64 0.85
C LYS A 57 1.52 20.17 0.72
N THR A 58 0.91 19.48 -0.23
CA THR A 58 1.22 18.08 -0.54
C THR A 58 2.62 17.95 -1.13
N TRP A 59 2.99 18.81 -2.07
CA TRP A 59 4.36 18.86 -2.62
C TRP A 59 5.42 19.11 -1.55
N LEU A 60 5.16 20.03 -0.62
CA LEU A 60 6.05 20.29 0.50
C LEU A 60 6.20 19.04 1.38
N SER A 61 5.10 18.34 1.69
CA SER A 61 5.18 17.10 2.47
C SER A 61 6.00 16.02 1.78
N LEU A 62 5.81 15.81 0.47
CA LEU A 62 6.57 14.82 -0.31
C LEU A 62 8.06 15.20 -0.39
N SER A 63 8.34 16.49 -0.50
CA SER A 63 9.71 17.02 -0.48
C SER A 63 10.38 16.84 0.88
N THR A 64 9.64 17.00 1.98
CA THR A 64 10.14 16.69 3.34
C THR A 64 10.49 15.21 3.47
N ILE A 65 9.65 14.31 2.93
CA ILE A 65 9.95 12.87 2.93
C ILE A 65 11.25 12.60 2.16
N LEU A 66 11.38 13.18 0.96
CA LEU A 66 12.60 13.03 0.15
C LEU A 66 13.84 13.62 0.86
N GLY A 67 13.69 14.76 1.52
CA GLY A 67 14.76 15.40 2.28
C GLY A 67 15.29 14.52 3.41
N GLY A 68 14.39 13.86 4.16
CA GLY A 68 14.78 12.87 5.17
C GLY A 68 15.55 11.69 4.57
N SER A 69 15.11 11.21 3.41
CA SER A 69 15.79 10.12 2.69
C SER A 69 17.21 10.52 2.27
N VAL A 70 17.38 11.73 1.77
CA VAL A 70 18.69 12.26 1.34
C VAL A 70 19.64 12.39 2.53
N ILE A 71 19.17 12.91 3.68
CA ILE A 71 19.97 13.01 4.91
C ILE A 71 20.50 11.63 5.33
N TYR A 72 19.64 10.61 5.30
CA TYR A 72 20.06 9.25 5.65
C TYR A 72 21.16 8.75 4.71
N VAL A 73 20.98 8.87 3.38
CA VAL A 73 21.95 8.37 2.38
C VAL A 73 23.33 9.00 2.58
N PHE A 74 23.41 10.29 2.88
CA PHE A 74 24.69 10.95 3.16
C PHE A 74 25.41 10.44 4.40
N THR A 75 24.70 9.77 5.30
CA THR A 75 25.22 9.21 6.56
C THR A 75 25.33 7.69 6.53
N ASP A 76 25.04 7.07 5.39
CA ASP A 76 25.05 5.62 5.20
C ASP A 76 26.49 5.12 5.06
N ASN A 77 27.02 4.57 6.14
CA ASN A 77 28.35 3.95 6.20
C ASN A 77 28.42 2.59 5.49
N GLN A 78 27.32 2.09 4.90
CA GLN A 78 27.24 0.82 4.18
C GLN A 78 26.92 1.03 2.68
N PHE A 79 27.36 2.15 2.11
CA PHE A 79 27.22 2.40 0.68
C PHE A 79 27.94 1.33 -0.15
N THR A 80 27.19 0.60 -0.96
CA THR A 80 27.73 -0.28 -2.01
C THR A 80 27.05 0.03 -3.34
N VAL A 81 27.85 0.07 -4.41
CA VAL A 81 27.35 0.38 -5.76
C VAL A 81 26.27 -0.62 -6.20
N THR A 82 26.45 -1.90 -5.84
CA THR A 82 25.48 -2.97 -6.12
C THR A 82 24.16 -2.73 -5.42
N ALA A 83 24.15 -2.45 -4.11
CA ALA A 83 22.93 -2.18 -3.35
C ALA A 83 22.18 -0.96 -3.91
N TYR A 84 22.90 0.13 -4.23
CA TYR A 84 22.29 1.35 -4.73
C TYR A 84 21.78 1.21 -6.17
N THR A 85 22.42 0.38 -6.99
CA THR A 85 21.92 0.04 -8.34
C THR A 85 20.57 -0.70 -8.23
N TRP A 86 20.50 -1.70 -7.35
CA TRP A 86 19.24 -2.40 -7.06
C TRP A 86 18.20 -1.49 -6.39
N ALA A 87 18.64 -0.53 -5.58
CA ALA A 87 17.75 0.44 -4.95
C ALA A 87 17.08 1.38 -5.96
N VAL A 88 17.82 1.83 -6.97
CA VAL A 88 17.26 2.62 -8.08
C VAL A 88 16.34 1.77 -8.94
N ALA A 89 16.71 0.52 -9.24
CA ALA A 89 15.85 -0.41 -9.96
C ALA A 89 14.53 -0.66 -9.20
N TYR A 90 14.61 -0.85 -7.89
CA TYR A 90 13.47 -0.99 -6.98
C TYR A 90 12.59 0.27 -6.96
N LEU A 91 13.20 1.46 -6.89
CA LEU A 91 12.48 2.73 -6.90
C LEU A 91 11.68 2.91 -8.20
N ALA A 92 12.29 2.59 -9.34
CA ALA A 92 11.65 2.66 -10.65
C ALA A 92 10.52 1.62 -10.79
N SER A 93 10.81 0.35 -10.48
CA SER A 93 9.84 -0.76 -10.58
C SER A 93 8.60 -0.48 -9.72
N MET A 94 8.80 -0.11 -8.45
CA MET A 94 7.71 0.19 -7.54
C MET A 94 6.90 1.41 -7.95
N SER A 95 7.54 2.47 -8.45
CA SER A 95 6.83 3.66 -8.89
C SER A 95 5.87 3.34 -10.05
N ILE A 96 6.33 2.53 -11.00
CA ILE A 96 5.50 2.06 -12.12
C ILE A 96 4.41 1.13 -11.60
N ASP A 97 4.74 0.18 -10.72
CA ASP A 97 3.78 -0.78 -10.16
C ASP A 97 2.62 -0.09 -9.44
N PHE A 98 2.89 0.88 -8.55
CA PHE A 98 1.84 1.59 -7.83
C PHE A 98 0.89 2.36 -8.74
N VAL A 99 1.42 3.02 -9.77
CA VAL A 99 0.64 3.78 -10.76
C VAL A 99 -0.17 2.82 -11.64
N TYR A 100 0.45 1.73 -12.09
CA TYR A 100 -0.18 0.77 -12.98
C TYR A 100 -1.28 -0.03 -12.27
N ILE A 101 -1.03 -0.54 -11.06
CA ILE A 101 -2.05 -1.19 -10.25
C ILE A 101 -3.21 -0.22 -9.99
N LYS A 102 -2.94 1.06 -9.70
CA LYS A 102 -4.02 2.03 -9.52
C LYS A 102 -4.89 2.13 -10.78
N HIS A 103 -4.27 2.20 -11.96
CA HIS A 103 -4.99 2.19 -13.24
C HIS A 103 -5.84 0.93 -13.42
N VAL A 104 -5.28 -0.25 -13.18
CA VAL A 104 -5.97 -1.55 -13.26
C VAL A 104 -7.18 -1.59 -12.33
N VAL A 105 -7.00 -1.17 -11.08
CA VAL A 105 -8.06 -1.12 -10.05
C VAL A 105 -9.18 -0.16 -10.44
N THR A 106 -8.87 0.98 -11.08
CA THR A 106 -9.88 1.96 -11.50
C THR A 106 -10.57 1.62 -12.82
N THR A 107 -9.89 0.92 -13.74
CA THR A 107 -10.39 0.69 -15.11
C THR A 107 -11.19 -0.61 -15.24
N ILE A 108 -10.84 -1.66 -14.48
CA ILE A 108 -11.40 -3.01 -14.72
C ILE A 108 -12.75 -3.22 -14.03
N GLY A 109 -13.15 -2.34 -13.11
CA GLY A 109 -14.51 -2.32 -12.53
C GLY A 109 -14.87 -3.53 -11.66
N LEU A 110 -13.91 -4.39 -11.33
CA LEU A 110 -14.13 -5.53 -10.44
C LEU A 110 -14.28 -5.10 -8.99
N ASN A 111 -15.03 -5.90 -8.22
CA ASN A 111 -15.04 -5.75 -6.76
C ASN A 111 -13.69 -6.20 -6.16
N THR A 112 -13.47 -5.89 -4.89
CA THR A 112 -12.20 -6.20 -4.22
C THR A 112 -11.86 -7.70 -4.27
N TRP A 113 -12.85 -8.58 -4.05
CA TRP A 113 -12.63 -10.03 -4.10
C TRP A 113 -12.19 -10.52 -5.49
N GLY A 114 -12.74 -9.94 -6.56
CA GLY A 114 -12.31 -10.20 -7.92
C GLY A 114 -10.87 -9.78 -8.15
N LEU A 115 -10.50 -8.57 -7.72
CA LEU A 115 -9.12 -8.08 -7.82
C LEU A 115 -8.13 -9.01 -7.07
N VAL A 116 -8.50 -9.42 -5.86
CA VAL A 116 -7.71 -10.37 -5.04
C VAL A 116 -7.56 -11.72 -5.74
N LEU A 117 -8.66 -12.28 -6.25
CA LEU A 117 -8.65 -13.58 -6.93
C LEU A 117 -7.75 -13.55 -8.17
N TYR A 118 -7.90 -12.55 -9.04
CA TYR A 118 -7.07 -12.44 -10.25
C TYR A 118 -5.61 -12.22 -9.91
N ASN A 119 -5.29 -11.36 -8.94
CA ASN A 119 -3.91 -11.12 -8.54
C ASN A 119 -3.23 -12.38 -8.01
N ASN A 120 -3.90 -13.15 -7.14
CA ASN A 120 -3.33 -14.38 -6.59
C ASN A 120 -3.27 -15.51 -7.63
N LEU A 121 -4.26 -15.61 -8.52
CA LEU A 121 -4.25 -16.59 -9.60
C LEU A 121 -3.11 -16.31 -10.60
N GLU A 122 -2.86 -15.05 -10.91
CA GLU A 122 -1.77 -14.67 -11.80
C GLU A 122 -0.40 -14.84 -11.14
N ALA A 123 -0.27 -14.53 -9.84
CA ALA A 123 0.92 -14.88 -9.08
C ALA A 123 1.20 -16.38 -9.10
N LEU A 124 0.16 -17.22 -8.94
CA LEU A 124 0.28 -18.68 -9.03
C LEU A 124 0.76 -19.13 -10.42
N MET A 125 0.35 -18.46 -11.49
CA MET A 125 0.81 -18.76 -12.85
C MET A 125 2.28 -18.35 -13.08
N LEU A 126 2.76 -17.30 -12.40
CA LEU A 126 4.16 -16.85 -12.49
C LEU A 126 5.10 -17.64 -11.56
N PHE A 127 4.58 -18.27 -10.52
CA PHE A 127 5.35 -19.02 -9.53
C PHE A 127 6.31 -20.09 -10.11
N PRO A 128 5.95 -20.92 -11.11
CA PRO A 128 6.89 -21.87 -11.70
C PRO A 128 8.09 -21.21 -12.39
N LEU A 129 7.89 -20.03 -12.98
CA LEU A 129 8.97 -19.25 -13.60
C LEU A 129 9.91 -18.70 -12.53
N GLU A 130 9.37 -18.21 -11.42
CA GLU A 130 10.13 -17.74 -10.27
C GLU A 130 11.02 -18.84 -9.69
N LEU A 131 10.47 -20.04 -9.45
CA LEU A 131 11.24 -21.20 -8.99
C LEU A 131 12.41 -21.55 -9.91
N LEU A 132 12.22 -21.40 -11.22
CA LEU A 132 13.27 -21.66 -12.21
C LEU A 132 14.37 -20.59 -12.17
N VAL A 133 13.98 -19.32 -12.10
CA VAL A 133 14.92 -18.18 -12.09
C VAL A 133 15.74 -18.14 -10.80
N MET A 134 15.12 -18.42 -9.65
CA MET A 134 15.80 -18.45 -8.35
C MET A 134 16.66 -19.71 -8.14
N GLY A 135 16.54 -20.72 -9.02
CA GLY A 135 17.31 -21.96 -8.92
C GLY A 135 16.90 -22.87 -7.75
N GLU A 136 15.75 -22.60 -7.13
CA GLU A 136 15.25 -23.36 -5.97
C GLU A 136 14.87 -24.80 -6.33
N PHE A 137 14.66 -25.11 -7.61
CA PHE A 137 14.40 -26.47 -8.08
C PHE A 137 15.50 -27.47 -7.68
N ASP A 138 16.75 -27.04 -7.68
CA ASP A 138 17.86 -27.93 -7.33
C ASP A 138 18.06 -28.03 -5.81
N GLN A 139 17.70 -26.97 -5.06
CA GLN A 139 17.68 -27.01 -3.59
C GLN A 139 16.56 -27.91 -3.06
N MET A 140 15.37 -27.86 -3.66
CA MET A 140 14.24 -28.73 -3.29
C MET A 140 14.55 -30.23 -3.49
N LYS A 141 15.32 -30.59 -4.52
CA LYS A 141 15.76 -31.99 -4.74
C LYS A 141 16.74 -32.47 -3.68
N VAL A 142 17.64 -31.59 -3.23
CA VAL A 142 18.62 -31.90 -2.18
C VAL A 142 17.93 -32.03 -0.81
N ASP A 143 16.99 -31.14 -0.49
CA ASP A 143 16.28 -31.15 0.80
C ASP A 143 15.18 -32.22 0.90
N SER A 144 14.61 -32.66 -0.24
CA SER A 144 13.68 -33.82 -0.26
C SER A 144 14.31 -35.10 0.30
N SER A 145 15.65 -35.20 0.33
CA SER A 145 16.37 -36.33 0.91
C SER A 145 16.58 -36.25 2.43
N LYS A 146 16.37 -35.06 3.04
CA LYS A 146 16.66 -34.78 4.47
C LYS A 146 15.42 -34.46 5.32
N VAL A 147 14.29 -34.13 4.71
CA VAL A 147 13.11 -33.61 5.45
C VAL A 147 12.06 -34.71 5.65
N SER A 148 12.05 -35.33 6.82
CA SER A 148 11.06 -36.37 7.18
C SER A 148 9.71 -35.82 7.68
N ASN A 149 9.43 -34.51 7.58
CA ASN A 149 8.25 -33.94 8.26
C ASN A 149 7.61 -32.73 7.58
N TRP A 150 7.36 -32.81 6.27
CA TRP A 150 6.60 -31.79 5.52
C TRP A 150 5.18 -31.53 6.07
N LEU A 151 4.63 -32.48 6.85
CA LEU A 151 3.32 -32.37 7.49
C LEU A 151 3.40 -32.01 8.98
N SER A 152 4.56 -31.60 9.51
CA SER A 152 4.65 -31.18 10.92
C SER A 152 3.67 -30.03 11.16
N LEU A 153 2.70 -30.26 12.06
CA LEU A 153 1.58 -29.35 12.24
C LEU A 153 2.04 -28.01 12.82
N PHE A 154 2.96 -28.03 13.79
CA PHE A 154 3.46 -26.84 14.47
C PHE A 154 4.63 -26.16 13.74
N ASP A 155 5.50 -26.93 13.06
CA ASP A 155 6.71 -26.37 12.44
C ASP A 155 6.48 -25.89 11.00
N VAL A 156 5.53 -26.49 10.28
CA VAL A 156 5.33 -26.24 8.85
C VAL A 156 3.91 -25.77 8.57
N VAL A 157 2.90 -26.58 8.90
CA VAL A 157 1.51 -26.32 8.48
C VAL A 157 0.96 -25.05 9.13
N LEU A 158 1.14 -24.88 10.44
CA LEU A 158 0.62 -23.72 11.16
C LEU A 158 1.27 -22.40 10.71
N PRO A 159 2.61 -22.27 10.64
CA PRO A 159 3.24 -21.04 10.13
C PRO A 159 2.84 -20.71 8.68
N VAL A 160 2.75 -21.72 7.81
CA VAL A 160 2.31 -21.54 6.41
C VAL A 160 0.84 -21.14 6.32
N ALA A 161 -0.04 -21.75 7.11
CA ALA A 161 -1.45 -21.39 7.14
C ALA A 161 -1.65 -19.94 7.63
N LEU A 162 -0.90 -19.54 8.67
CA LEU A 162 -0.92 -18.17 9.18
C LEU A 162 -0.37 -17.17 8.16
N SER A 163 0.73 -17.49 7.47
CA SER A 163 1.28 -16.61 6.43
C SER A 163 0.32 -16.43 5.26
N CYS A 164 -0.38 -17.50 4.84
CA CYS A 164 -1.45 -17.44 3.84
C CYS A 164 -2.63 -16.57 4.30
N LEU A 165 -3.05 -16.69 5.56
CA LEU A 165 -4.14 -15.88 6.12
C LEU A 165 -3.77 -14.38 6.14
N PHE A 166 -2.57 -14.04 6.59
CA PHE A 166 -2.08 -12.66 6.58
C PHE A 166 -1.86 -12.15 5.15
N GLY A 167 -1.32 -12.98 4.25
CA GLY A 167 -1.15 -12.65 2.84
C GLY A 167 -2.47 -12.32 2.14
N LEU A 168 -3.50 -13.14 2.36
CA LEU A 168 -4.84 -12.89 1.86
C LEU A 168 -5.42 -11.59 2.44
N SER A 169 -5.25 -11.37 3.74
CA SER A 169 -5.70 -10.15 4.43
C SER A 169 -5.04 -8.90 3.84
N ILE A 170 -3.71 -8.91 3.65
CA ILE A 170 -2.95 -7.82 3.04
C ILE A 170 -3.41 -7.57 1.60
N SER A 171 -3.65 -8.63 0.82
CA SER A 171 -4.18 -8.51 -0.54
C SER A 171 -5.55 -7.81 -0.55
N PHE A 172 -6.48 -8.27 0.29
CA PHE A 172 -7.84 -7.72 0.37
C PHE A 172 -7.86 -6.28 0.85
N PHE A 173 -7.21 -5.96 1.97
CA PHE A 173 -7.17 -4.60 2.50
C PHE A 173 -6.34 -3.68 1.61
N GLY A 174 -5.28 -4.19 0.99
CA GLY A 174 -4.46 -3.46 0.03
C GLY A 174 -5.25 -3.02 -1.19
N PHE A 175 -6.01 -3.90 -1.83
CA PHE A 175 -6.88 -3.53 -2.95
C PHE A 175 -8.05 -2.65 -2.52
N SER A 176 -8.67 -2.92 -1.38
CA SER A 176 -9.73 -2.07 -0.83
C SER A 176 -9.25 -0.63 -0.60
N CYS A 177 -8.05 -0.48 -0.03
CA CYS A 177 -7.45 0.81 0.20
C CYS A 177 -7.09 1.51 -1.12
N ARG A 178 -6.45 0.82 -2.08
CA ARG A 178 -6.15 1.38 -3.41
C ARG A 178 -7.40 1.84 -4.18
N ARG A 179 -8.58 1.28 -3.88
CA ARG A 179 -9.86 1.79 -4.42
C ARG A 179 -10.27 3.10 -3.75
N ALA A 180 -10.10 3.20 -2.44
CA ALA A 180 -10.55 4.34 -1.63
C ALA A 180 -9.64 5.57 -1.73
N ILE A 181 -8.32 5.39 -1.88
CA ILE A 181 -7.34 6.49 -1.88
C ILE A 181 -6.49 6.53 -3.17
N SER A 182 -5.77 7.63 -3.40
CA SER A 182 -4.84 7.75 -4.54
C SER A 182 -3.65 6.79 -4.41
N ALA A 183 -2.95 6.51 -5.52
CA ALA A 183 -1.74 5.69 -5.49
C ALA A 183 -0.67 6.33 -4.59
N THR A 184 -0.50 7.64 -4.67
CA THR A 184 0.40 8.41 -3.80
C THR A 184 -0.01 8.26 -2.34
N GLY A 185 -1.30 8.41 -2.02
CA GLY A 185 -1.81 8.21 -0.67
C GLY A 185 -1.55 6.80 -0.14
N PHE A 186 -1.68 5.78 -1.00
CA PHE A 186 -1.37 4.41 -0.66
C PHE A 186 0.12 4.19 -0.36
N THR A 187 1.01 4.81 -1.13
CA THR A 187 2.45 4.74 -0.85
C THR A 187 2.84 5.43 0.45
N VAL A 188 2.26 6.61 0.74
CA VAL A 188 2.51 7.33 1.99
C VAL A 188 1.97 6.56 3.20
N LEU A 189 0.77 5.97 3.09
CA LEU A 189 0.23 5.09 4.13
C LEU A 189 1.19 3.93 4.43
N GLY A 190 1.79 3.35 3.38
CA GLY A 190 2.79 2.30 3.52
C GLY A 190 4.07 2.75 4.24
N ILE A 191 4.50 4.01 4.08
CA ILE A 191 5.66 4.57 4.81
C ILE A 191 5.31 4.76 6.28
N VAL A 192 4.13 5.33 6.57
CA VAL A 192 3.66 5.51 7.96
C VAL A 192 3.52 4.15 8.65
N ASN A 193 3.01 3.11 7.97
CA ASN A 193 2.91 1.76 8.54
C ASN A 193 4.27 1.14 8.91
N LYS A 194 5.36 1.55 8.24
CA LYS A 194 6.72 1.09 8.55
C LYS A 194 7.30 1.71 9.83
N LEU A 195 6.65 2.70 10.43
CA LEU A 195 7.02 3.26 11.74
C LEU A 195 7.28 2.16 12.76
N LEU A 196 6.35 1.21 12.87
CA LEU A 196 6.45 0.12 13.83
C LEU A 196 7.66 -0.76 13.54
N THR A 197 7.92 -1.08 12.27
CA THR A 197 9.07 -1.89 11.87
C THR A 197 10.39 -1.20 12.21
N VAL A 198 10.49 0.12 12.04
CA VAL A 198 11.70 0.87 12.42
C VAL A 198 11.90 0.89 13.91
N VAL A 199 10.85 1.14 14.69
CA VAL A 199 10.93 1.12 16.15
C VAL A 199 11.41 -0.25 16.63
N ILE A 200 10.84 -1.32 16.08
CA ILE A 200 11.26 -2.69 16.37
C ILE A 200 12.71 -2.93 15.92
N ASN A 201 13.12 -2.42 14.75
CA ASN A 201 14.49 -2.54 14.24
C ASN A 201 15.51 -1.93 15.21
N LEU A 202 15.23 -0.73 15.70
CA LEU A 202 16.06 -0.01 16.68
C LEU A 202 16.12 -0.71 18.05
N LEU A 203 15.07 -1.43 18.45
CA LEU A 203 15.00 -2.12 19.74
C LEU A 203 15.67 -3.49 19.73
N ILE A 204 15.62 -4.21 18.60
CA ILE A 204 16.04 -5.61 18.52
C ILE A 204 17.44 -5.76 17.88
N TRP A 205 17.84 -4.89 16.94
CA TRP A 205 19.10 -5.06 16.21
C TRP A 205 20.17 -4.06 16.63
N ASP A 206 21.36 -4.55 16.94
CA ASP A 206 22.54 -3.73 17.27
C ASP A 206 23.13 -3.00 16.04
N LYS A 207 22.88 -3.51 14.83
CA LYS A 207 23.35 -2.91 13.56
C LYS A 207 22.23 -2.10 12.92
N HIS A 208 21.98 -0.91 13.47
CA HIS A 208 20.99 0.04 12.95
C HIS A 208 21.65 1.34 12.47
N ALA A 209 20.85 2.19 11.82
CA ALA A 209 21.22 3.53 11.34
C ALA A 209 22.03 4.32 12.38
N SER A 210 22.99 5.12 11.90
CA SER A 210 23.66 6.11 12.75
C SER A 210 22.65 7.08 13.37
N PHE A 211 22.98 7.76 14.47
CA PHE A 211 22.08 8.74 15.11
C PHE A 211 21.51 9.78 14.11
N VAL A 212 22.35 10.24 13.18
CA VAL A 212 21.93 11.17 12.12
C VAL A 212 21.02 10.48 11.09
N GLY A 213 21.30 9.22 10.75
CA GLY A 213 20.40 8.39 9.93
C GLY A 213 19.02 8.18 10.58
N THR A 214 18.97 7.96 11.90
CA THR A 214 17.71 7.89 12.65
C THR A 214 16.91 9.18 12.55
N ILE A 215 17.56 10.35 12.67
CA ILE A 215 16.90 11.64 12.46
C ILE A 215 16.35 11.74 11.04
N GLY A 216 17.11 11.32 10.02
CA GLY A 216 16.64 11.28 8.63
C GLY A 216 15.37 10.43 8.47
N ILE A 217 15.33 9.25 9.06
CA ILE A 217 14.15 8.36 9.05
C ILE A 217 12.95 9.01 9.77
N LEU A 218 13.16 9.66 10.92
CA LEU A 218 12.11 10.37 11.64
C LEU A 218 11.55 11.55 10.84
N ILE A 219 12.40 12.25 10.08
CA ILE A 219 11.96 13.31 9.15
C ILE A 219 11.09 12.70 8.04
N CYS A 220 11.49 11.57 7.45
CA CYS A 220 10.68 10.86 6.45
C CYS A 220 9.27 10.55 6.98
N MET A 221 9.20 10.05 8.21
CA MET A 221 7.94 9.67 8.84
C MET A 221 7.07 10.89 9.14
N SER A 222 7.68 11.96 9.66
CA SER A 222 6.99 13.24 9.90
C SER A 222 6.41 13.82 8.62
N GLY A 223 7.15 13.74 7.50
CA GLY A 223 6.65 14.11 6.17
C GLY A 223 5.41 13.30 5.75
N GLY A 224 5.35 12.00 6.07
CA GLY A 224 4.18 11.16 5.83
C GLY A 224 2.93 11.60 6.61
N VAL A 225 3.11 12.01 7.87
CA VAL A 225 2.02 12.58 8.69
C VAL A 225 1.56 13.93 8.12
N LEU A 226 2.49 14.80 7.71
CA LEU A 226 2.16 16.07 7.06
C LEU A 226 1.39 15.87 5.75
N TYR A 227 1.74 14.85 4.97
CA TYR A 227 1.01 14.50 3.75
C TYR A 227 -0.45 14.13 4.08
N GLN A 228 -0.67 13.28 5.08
CA GLN A 228 -2.02 12.89 5.50
C GLN A 228 -2.86 14.12 5.88
N GLN A 229 -2.28 15.05 6.63
CA GLN A 229 -2.93 16.31 6.98
C GLN A 229 -3.22 17.18 5.75
N SER A 230 -2.31 17.22 4.76
CA SER A 230 -2.49 18.01 3.54
C SER A 230 -3.62 17.50 2.64
N THR A 231 -3.91 16.20 2.69
CA THR A 231 -4.92 15.54 1.84
C THR A 231 -6.28 15.36 2.53
N THR A 232 -6.35 15.60 3.84
CA THR A 232 -7.61 15.51 4.59
C THR A 232 -8.49 16.71 4.23
N LYS A 233 -9.56 16.48 3.45
CA LYS A 233 -10.55 17.51 3.17
C LYS A 233 -11.27 17.90 4.47
N PRO A 234 -11.60 19.18 4.70
CA PRO A 234 -12.46 19.58 5.80
C PRO A 234 -13.77 18.77 5.74
N LYS A 235 -14.22 18.22 6.87
CA LYS A 235 -15.55 17.60 6.93
C LYS A 235 -16.56 18.66 6.46
N PRO A 236 -17.45 18.34 5.49
CA PRO A 236 -18.58 19.22 5.25
C PRO A 236 -19.30 19.42 6.60
N PRO A 237 -19.76 20.65 6.92
CA PRO A 237 -20.58 20.85 8.11
C PRO A 237 -21.71 19.81 8.08
N LYS A 238 -21.96 19.15 9.21
CA LYS A 238 -23.10 18.24 9.35
C LYS A 238 -24.33 19.04 8.90
N VAL A 239 -24.88 18.69 7.75
CA VAL A 239 -26.21 19.13 7.37
C VAL A 239 -27.10 18.40 8.37
N GLU A 240 -27.54 19.12 9.41
CA GLU A 240 -28.66 18.67 10.23
C GLU A 240 -29.81 18.34 9.26
N PRO A 241 -30.50 17.20 9.44
CA PRO A 241 -31.63 16.88 8.59
C PRO A 241 -32.58 18.07 8.62
N LYS A 242 -32.83 18.69 7.46
CA LYS A 242 -33.91 19.67 7.34
C LYS A 242 -35.19 19.00 7.84
N GLU A 243 -35.89 19.64 8.76
CA GLU A 243 -37.22 19.32 9.29
C GLU A 243 -38.33 19.35 8.21
N GLU A 244 -38.02 19.00 6.96
CA GLU A 244 -38.95 19.03 5.83
C GLU A 244 -39.94 17.86 5.90
N ASN A 245 -39.60 16.79 6.63
CA ASN A 245 -40.46 15.62 6.80
C ASN A 245 -41.55 15.81 7.87
N ASP A 246 -41.31 16.66 8.88
CA ASP A 246 -42.25 16.87 9.98
C ASP A 246 -43.37 17.86 9.61
N GLU A 247 -43.09 18.89 8.80
CA GLU A 247 -44.12 19.81 8.28
C GLU A 247 -45.06 19.13 7.27
N GLU A 248 -44.55 18.28 6.38
CA GLU A 248 -45.40 17.53 5.43
C GLU A 248 -46.26 16.49 6.16
N GLN A 249 -45.69 15.77 7.15
CA GLN A 249 -46.47 14.86 7.98
C GLN A 249 -47.54 15.60 8.81
N TRP A 250 -47.25 16.79 9.34
CA TRP A 250 -48.22 17.59 10.07
C TRP A 250 -49.34 18.11 9.18
N LYS A 251 -49.03 18.54 7.95
CA LYS A 251 -50.04 18.93 6.94
C LYS A 251 -50.93 17.74 6.54
N LEU A 252 -50.36 16.56 6.35
CA LEU A 252 -51.11 15.34 6.02
C LEU A 252 -52.04 14.92 7.17
N LEU A 253 -51.58 15.01 8.43
CA LEU A 253 -52.40 14.72 9.61
C LEU A 253 -53.54 15.74 9.78
N GLN A 254 -53.29 17.03 9.53
CA GLN A 254 -54.35 18.05 9.56
C GLN A 254 -55.39 17.82 8.46
N MET A 255 -54.96 17.46 7.25
CA MET A 255 -55.89 17.14 6.15
C MET A 255 -56.73 15.90 6.47
N GLN A 256 -56.15 14.86 7.07
CA GLN A 256 -56.91 13.68 7.53
C GLN A 256 -57.92 14.02 8.63
N ALA A 257 -57.54 14.82 9.63
CA ALA A 257 -58.45 15.22 10.72
C ALA A 257 -59.65 16.05 10.22
N VAL A 258 -59.44 16.94 9.25
CA VAL A 258 -60.53 17.72 8.62
C VAL A 258 -61.45 16.82 7.79
N GLN A 259 -60.90 15.79 7.16
CA GLN A 259 -61.67 14.85 6.35
C GLN A 259 -62.55 13.93 7.20
N GLU A 260 -62.06 13.50 8.37
CA GLU A 260 -62.83 12.74 9.37
C GLU A 260 -63.93 13.59 10.04
N SER A 261 -63.66 14.88 10.35
CA SER A 261 -64.68 15.75 10.93
C SER A 261 -65.86 15.98 9.97
N ASN A 262 -65.58 16.12 8.67
CA ASN A 262 -66.59 16.31 7.64
C ASN A 262 -67.41 15.05 7.33
N SER A 263 -66.85 13.84 7.53
CA SER A 263 -67.61 12.59 7.39
C SER A 263 -68.55 12.31 8.57
N THR A 264 -68.28 12.90 9.73
CA THR A 264 -69.08 12.68 10.95
C THR A 264 -70.27 13.67 11.08
N GLN A 265 -70.35 14.65 10.18
CA GLN A 265 -71.39 15.68 10.13
C GLN A 265 -72.45 15.47 9.03
N LYS A 266 -72.51 14.28 8.42
CA LYS A 266 -73.58 13.88 7.49
C LYS A 266 -74.45 12.77 8.07
#